data_AF-A0A5C9DVE5-F1
#
_entry.id   AF-A0A5C9DVE5-F1
#
_cell.length_a   1.000
_cell.length_b   1.000
_cell.length_c   1.000
_cell.angle_alpha   90.00
_cell.angle_beta   90.00
_cell.angle_gamma   90.00
#
_symmetry.space_group_name_H-M   'P 1'
#
loop_
_entity.id
_entity.type
_entity.pdbx_description
1 polymer ?
#
loop_
_entity_poly.entity_id
_entity_poly.type
_entity_poly.pdbx_seq_one_letter_code
_entity_poly.pdbx_strand_id
1 'polypeptide(L)'
;MAEQYITDYYHRYEPFDRGKTISIEDRIVIDLDGTGAYKLQGFIDRLVEVDDGMYEVHDYKTNSRLPLPEYIENDRQLALYAIGVKERYPDCKDVRLVWHFLKFDKEIDSTRTEAELEQLKKDTVALIETIENTDQFPCQPSALCDWCEFKPLCKQWAHLYKLKEKPENEYLNDSGVKLVNRYAELKKKKNQINHELSSELEQVEEALAHFAETEGVDVVFGSDKRVRIKEHDRFSFPSKRSKKRKQLVDVIKTEGKWDEVNQLDTSALNTILVEKEWDEQLRSKIMEYATLKSSKRFYLGSIKK
;
A
#
# COMPACT_ATOMS: atom_id res chain seq x y z
N MET A 1 -27.19 22.82 4.44
CA MET A 1 -26.11 21.90 4.89
C MET A 1 -25.27 22.56 5.97
N ALA A 2 -24.58 23.68 5.70
CA ALA A 2 -23.83 24.41 6.74
C ALA A 2 -24.72 24.98 7.86
N GLU A 3 -25.91 25.50 7.53
CA GLU A 3 -26.89 25.94 8.52
C GLU A 3 -27.24 24.84 9.52
N GLN A 4 -27.58 23.65 9.01
CA GLN A 4 -27.88 22.48 9.84
C GLN A 4 -26.74 22.12 10.80
N TYR A 5 -25.48 22.21 10.35
CA TYR A 5 -24.32 21.93 11.20
C TYR A 5 -24.26 22.85 12.42
N ILE A 6 -24.58 24.13 12.21
CA ILE A 6 -24.59 25.14 13.28
C ILE A 6 -25.80 24.94 14.18
N THR A 7 -26.97 24.67 13.60
CA THR A 7 -28.22 24.40 14.36
C THR A 7 -28.07 23.17 15.27
N ASP A 8 -27.58 22.05 14.73
CA ASP A 8 -27.38 20.82 15.49
C ASP A 8 -26.35 21.04 16.63
N TYR A 9 -25.25 21.73 16.32
CA TYR A 9 -24.26 22.12 17.32
C TYR A 9 -24.87 23.00 18.43
N TYR A 10 -25.62 24.04 18.07
CA TYR A 10 -26.25 24.94 19.03
C TYR A 10 -27.16 24.15 19.98
N HIS A 11 -28.06 23.32 19.43
CA HIS A 11 -29.00 22.53 20.24
C HIS A 11 -28.32 21.50 21.14
N ARG A 12 -27.16 20.97 20.73
CA ARG A 12 -26.40 20.00 21.53
C ARG A 12 -25.71 20.64 22.74
N TYR A 13 -25.17 21.84 22.56
CA TYR A 13 -24.28 22.45 23.54
C TYR A 13 -24.91 23.57 24.35
N GLU A 14 -26.06 24.14 23.96
CA GLU A 14 -26.84 25.06 24.79
C GLU A 14 -27.13 24.43 26.18
N PRO A 15 -26.96 25.15 27.31
CA PRO A 15 -26.69 26.59 27.45
C PRO A 15 -25.19 26.99 27.45
N PHE A 16 -24.31 26.12 26.96
CA PHE A 16 -22.85 26.31 26.87
C PHE A 16 -22.15 26.46 28.23
N ASP A 17 -22.55 25.65 29.20
CA ASP A 17 -22.09 25.67 30.59
C ASP A 17 -21.06 24.58 30.93
N ARG A 18 -20.58 23.83 29.93
CA ARG A 18 -19.65 22.69 30.10
C ARG A 18 -18.20 23.08 30.36
N GLY A 19 -17.87 24.35 30.34
CA GLY A 19 -16.52 24.86 30.56
C GLY A 19 -16.39 26.33 30.19
N LYS A 20 -15.29 26.94 30.59
CA LYS A 20 -14.98 28.34 30.30
C LYS A 20 -14.13 28.41 29.04
N THR A 21 -14.67 29.01 27.98
CA THR A 21 -13.87 29.32 26.79
C THR A 21 -12.79 30.33 27.17
N ILE A 22 -11.53 29.94 26.99
CA ILE A 22 -10.36 30.78 27.25
C ILE A 22 -10.04 31.63 26.03
N SER A 23 -10.04 31.02 24.85
CA SER A 23 -9.74 31.69 23.59
C SER A 23 -10.36 30.99 22.38
N ILE A 24 -10.46 31.74 21.28
CA ILE A 24 -10.87 31.27 19.95
C ILE A 24 -9.85 31.76 18.93
N GLU A 25 -9.59 30.96 17.89
CA GLU A 25 -8.61 31.25 16.83
C GLU A 25 -7.24 31.71 17.40
N ASP A 26 -6.81 31.03 18.46
CA ASP A 26 -5.69 31.45 19.29
C ASP A 26 -4.36 31.01 18.68
N ARG A 27 -3.49 31.96 18.40
CA ARG A 27 -2.13 31.69 17.92
C ARG A 27 -1.31 31.05 19.03
N ILE A 28 -0.77 29.87 18.76
CA ILE A 28 0.16 29.18 19.65
C ILE A 28 1.54 29.01 19.03
N VAL A 29 2.57 29.21 19.85
CA VAL A 29 3.97 28.98 19.49
C VAL A 29 4.51 27.94 20.47
N ILE A 30 5.13 26.91 19.92
CA ILE A 30 5.64 25.74 20.63
C ILE A 30 7.14 25.69 20.45
N ASP A 31 7.87 25.53 21.54
CA ASP A 31 9.31 25.28 21.53
C ASP A 31 9.56 23.77 21.51
N LEU A 32 9.94 23.24 20.35
CA LEU A 32 10.02 21.79 20.16
C LEU A 32 11.26 21.18 20.83
N ASP A 33 12.31 21.96 21.06
CA ASP A 33 13.58 21.49 21.59
C ASP A 33 14.01 22.17 22.91
N GLY A 34 13.23 23.17 23.36
CA GLY A 34 13.48 23.92 24.59
C GLY A 34 14.67 24.88 24.50
N THR A 35 15.33 24.95 23.33
CA THR A 35 16.41 25.90 23.06
C THR A 35 15.91 27.11 22.26
N GLY A 36 14.74 26.98 21.64
CA GLY A 36 14.14 27.96 20.76
C GLY A 36 14.69 27.91 19.34
N ALA A 37 15.53 26.93 18.98
CA ALA A 37 16.03 26.75 17.62
C ALA A 37 14.92 26.22 16.70
N TYR A 38 14.12 25.27 17.20
CA TYR A 38 13.00 24.69 16.45
C TYR A 38 11.67 25.14 17.06
N LYS A 39 10.97 26.03 16.35
CA LYS A 39 9.65 26.53 16.76
C LYS A 39 8.58 26.11 15.78
N LEU A 40 7.45 25.66 16.32
CA LEU A 40 6.23 25.42 15.56
C LEU A 40 5.18 26.46 15.94
N GLN A 41 4.42 26.91 14.95
CA GLN A 41 3.28 27.81 15.16
C GLN A 41 2.01 27.17 14.62
N GLY A 42 0.92 27.34 15.36
CA GLY A 42 -0.41 26.96 14.91
C GLY A 42 -1.49 27.90 15.45
N PHE A 43 -2.73 27.58 15.12
CA PHE A 43 -3.92 28.31 15.55
C PHE A 43 -4.93 27.30 16.08
N ILE A 44 -5.35 27.47 17.33
CA ILE A 44 -6.34 26.62 17.99
C ILE A 44 -7.72 27.21 17.72
N ASP A 45 -8.65 26.44 17.15
CA ASP A 45 -10.01 26.92 16.85
C ASP A 45 -10.70 27.39 18.14
N ARG A 46 -10.68 26.56 19.20
CA ARG A 46 -11.19 26.94 20.53
C ARG A 46 -10.45 26.21 21.66
N LEU A 47 -9.99 26.97 22.64
CA LEU A 47 -9.43 26.47 23.91
C LEU A 47 -10.43 26.68 25.05
N VAL A 48 -10.68 25.64 25.83
CA VAL A 48 -11.62 25.66 26.96
C VAL A 48 -10.91 25.14 28.20
N GLU A 49 -11.20 25.72 29.35
CA GLU A 49 -10.87 25.18 30.67
C GLU A 49 -12.15 24.56 31.25
N VAL A 50 -12.14 23.27 31.53
CA VAL A 50 -13.33 22.53 31.99
C VAL A 50 -13.32 22.25 33.49
N ASP A 51 -12.14 22.22 34.09
CA ASP A 51 -11.92 22.11 35.53
C ASP A 51 -10.52 22.64 35.89
N ASP A 52 -10.17 22.71 37.17
CA ASP A 52 -8.90 23.24 37.68
C ASP A 52 -7.68 22.53 37.06
N GLY A 53 -7.04 23.20 36.10
CA GLY A 53 -5.89 22.71 35.36
C GLY A 53 -6.23 21.67 34.27
N MET A 54 -7.50 21.52 33.90
CA MET A 54 -7.96 20.59 32.86
C MET A 54 -8.44 21.38 31.64
N TYR A 55 -7.70 21.27 30.55
CA TYR A 55 -7.96 22.03 29.32
C TYR A 55 -8.52 21.13 28.21
N GLU A 56 -9.33 21.69 27.32
CA GLU A 56 -9.80 21.05 26.09
C GLU A 56 -9.41 21.88 24.87
N VAL A 57 -8.73 21.24 23.92
CA VAL A 57 -8.45 21.79 22.59
C VAL A 57 -9.51 21.26 21.65
N HIS A 58 -10.37 22.14 21.16
CA HIS A 58 -11.42 21.77 20.21
C HIS A 58 -11.05 22.14 18.79
N ASP A 59 -11.36 21.25 17.85
CA ASP A 59 -11.15 21.40 16.42
C ASP A 59 -12.43 21.00 15.66
N TYR A 60 -12.86 21.85 14.71
CA TYR A 60 -14.14 21.67 14.02
C TYR A 60 -13.93 21.14 12.59
N LYS A 61 -14.47 19.95 12.32
CA LYS A 61 -14.32 19.25 11.04
C LYS A 61 -15.64 19.13 10.27
N THR A 62 -15.61 19.51 8.99
CA THR A 62 -16.75 19.40 8.04
C THR A 62 -16.60 18.23 7.06
N ASN A 63 -15.67 17.32 7.33
CA ASN A 63 -15.31 16.21 6.44
C ASN A 63 -16.52 15.36 6.05
N SER A 64 -16.47 14.76 4.86
CA SER A 64 -17.57 13.98 4.31
C SER A 64 -17.74 12.59 4.94
N ARG A 65 -16.79 12.16 5.78
CA ARG A 65 -16.69 10.86 6.46
C ARG A 65 -16.10 11.05 7.86
N LEU A 66 -16.47 10.18 8.79
CA LEU A 66 -15.82 10.07 10.09
C LEU A 66 -14.48 9.34 9.93
N PRO A 67 -13.43 9.73 10.69
CA PRO A 67 -12.15 9.05 10.68
C PRO A 67 -12.24 7.69 11.37
N LEU A 68 -11.25 6.84 11.09
CA LEU A 68 -11.02 5.62 11.86
C LEU A 68 -10.43 5.98 13.23
N PRO A 69 -10.71 5.20 14.30
CA PRO A 69 -10.16 5.47 15.63
C PRO A 69 -8.64 5.65 15.65
N GLU A 70 -7.91 4.79 14.93
CA GLU A 70 -6.44 4.84 14.80
C GLU A 70 -5.94 6.20 14.26
N TYR A 71 -6.71 6.88 13.41
CA TYR A 71 -6.34 8.21 12.91
C TYR A 71 -6.42 9.26 14.03
N ILE A 72 -7.42 9.16 14.90
CA ILE A 72 -7.60 10.08 16.04
C ILE A 72 -6.54 9.82 17.11
N GLU A 73 -6.23 8.55 17.38
CA GLU A 73 -5.20 8.14 18.34
C GLU A 73 -3.78 8.53 17.91
N ASN A 74 -3.53 8.64 16.61
CA ASN A 74 -2.22 9.03 16.07
C ASN A 74 -2.21 10.46 15.49
N ASP A 75 -3.26 11.24 15.73
CA ASP A 75 -3.30 12.62 15.23
C ASP A 75 -2.20 13.44 15.88
N ARG A 76 -1.37 14.05 15.02
CA ARG A 76 -0.24 14.90 15.43
C ARG A 76 -0.67 16.35 15.66
N GLN A 77 -1.73 16.82 14.99
CA GLN A 77 -2.08 18.24 14.95
C GLN A 77 -2.52 18.72 16.33
N LEU A 78 -3.54 18.12 16.92
CA LEU A 78 -4.04 18.55 18.23
C LEU A 78 -3.06 18.20 19.35
N ALA A 79 -2.30 17.11 19.20
CA ALA A 79 -1.24 16.75 20.14
C ALA A 79 -0.13 17.82 20.20
N LEU A 80 0.24 18.44 19.07
CA LEU A 80 1.13 19.60 19.05
C LEU A 80 0.53 20.80 19.79
N TYR A 81 -0.77 21.05 19.64
CA TYR A 81 -1.45 22.12 20.40
C TYR A 81 -1.44 21.86 21.90
N ALA A 82 -1.62 20.60 22.33
CA ALA A 82 -1.54 20.21 23.74
C ALA A 82 -0.19 20.57 24.37
N ILE A 83 0.90 20.35 23.65
CA ILE A 83 2.24 20.78 24.07
C ILE A 83 2.27 22.29 24.31
N GLY A 84 1.79 23.07 23.33
CA GLY A 84 1.79 24.52 23.44
C GLY A 84 0.92 25.02 24.60
N VAL A 85 -0.22 24.37 24.86
CA VAL A 85 -1.09 24.70 26.00
C VAL A 85 -0.36 24.42 27.32
N LYS A 86 0.26 23.25 27.46
CA LYS A 86 1.06 22.90 28.65
C LYS A 86 2.22 23.87 28.88
N GLU A 87 2.91 24.31 27.83
CA GLU A 87 4.00 25.29 27.92
C GLU A 87 3.50 26.69 28.30
N ARG A 88 2.32 27.09 27.81
CA ARG A 88 1.74 28.41 28.03
C ARG A 88 1.09 28.56 29.41
N TYR A 89 0.47 27.51 29.93
CA TYR A 89 -0.33 27.54 31.15
C TYR A 89 0.31 26.65 32.23
N PRO A 90 1.05 27.23 33.20
CA PRO A 90 1.77 26.46 34.24
C PRO A 90 0.87 25.61 35.15
N ASP A 91 -0.42 25.94 35.23
CA ASP A 91 -1.46 25.22 35.97
C ASP A 91 -2.04 24.03 35.19
N CYS A 92 -1.70 23.88 33.91
CA CYS A 92 -2.20 22.81 33.05
C CYS A 92 -1.69 21.43 33.52
N LYS A 93 -2.59 20.62 34.08
CA LYS A 93 -2.35 19.23 34.50
C LYS A 93 -2.57 18.28 33.32
N ASP A 94 -3.65 18.47 32.57
CA ASP A 94 -4.01 17.62 31.44
C ASP A 94 -4.70 18.40 30.32
N VAL A 95 -4.64 17.85 29.10
CA VAL A 95 -5.28 18.41 27.90
C VAL A 95 -6.05 17.31 27.16
N ARG A 96 -7.37 17.46 27.07
CA ARG A 96 -8.22 16.63 26.19
C ARG A 96 -8.26 17.23 24.78
N LEU A 97 -8.14 16.38 23.77
CA LEU A 97 -8.20 16.75 22.36
C LEU A 97 -9.58 16.38 21.85
N VAL A 98 -10.32 17.33 21.29
CA VAL A 98 -11.73 17.15 20.97
C VAL A 98 -12.00 17.54 19.52
N TRP A 99 -12.47 16.59 18.72
CA TRP A 99 -12.88 16.80 17.33
C TRP A 99 -14.40 16.85 17.21
N HIS A 100 -14.91 17.95 16.67
CA HIS A 100 -16.31 18.13 16.34
C HIS A 100 -16.56 17.80 14.87
N PHE A 101 -17.14 16.63 14.58
CA PHE A 101 -17.57 16.25 13.23
C PHE A 101 -18.97 16.78 12.95
N LEU A 102 -19.04 18.08 12.62
CA LEU A 102 -20.28 18.84 12.50
C LEU A 102 -21.28 18.23 11.52
N LYS A 103 -20.80 17.62 10.43
CA LYS A 103 -21.67 16.94 9.46
C LYS A 103 -22.46 15.77 10.03
N PHE A 104 -21.87 15.09 11.01
CA PHE A 104 -22.43 13.88 11.60
C PHE A 104 -23.06 14.15 12.96
N ASP A 105 -22.99 15.39 13.44
CA ASP A 105 -23.30 15.76 14.81
C ASP A 105 -22.62 14.76 15.77
N LYS A 106 -21.29 14.63 15.73
CA LYS A 106 -20.52 13.71 16.58
C LYS A 106 -19.27 14.37 17.13
N GLU A 107 -18.99 14.07 18.40
CA GLU A 107 -17.73 14.39 19.06
C GLU A 107 -16.91 13.10 19.16
N ILE A 108 -15.61 13.22 18.92
CA ILE A 108 -14.62 12.18 19.24
C ILE A 108 -13.51 12.89 20.00
N ASP A 109 -13.02 12.27 21.06
CA ASP A 109 -11.94 12.81 21.86
C ASP A 109 -10.78 11.82 22.04
N SER A 110 -9.64 12.36 22.45
CA SER A 110 -8.43 11.60 22.76
C SER A 110 -7.56 12.38 23.74
N THR A 111 -6.63 11.68 24.38
CA THR A 111 -5.60 12.28 25.26
C THR A 111 -4.22 11.80 24.83
N ARG A 112 -3.18 12.49 25.31
CA ARG A 112 -1.78 12.09 25.09
C ARG A 112 -1.05 12.08 26.42
N THR A 113 -0.29 11.02 26.63
CA THR A 113 0.65 10.92 27.74
C THR A 113 1.84 11.86 27.50
N GLU A 114 2.50 12.26 28.58
CA GLU A 114 3.70 13.11 28.48
C GLU A 114 4.80 12.45 27.64
N ALA A 115 4.94 11.13 27.71
CA ALA A 115 5.89 10.38 26.90
C ALA A 115 5.58 10.47 25.39
N GLU A 116 4.30 10.41 25.01
CA GLU A 116 3.87 10.56 23.62
C GLU A 116 4.11 11.99 23.11
N LEU A 117 3.86 13.00 23.95
CA LEU A 117 4.13 14.41 23.60
C LEU A 117 5.62 14.67 23.40
N GLU A 118 6.47 14.15 24.29
CA GLU A 118 7.92 14.26 24.16
C GLU A 118 8.47 13.50 22.94
N GLN A 119 7.89 12.35 22.61
CA GLN A 119 8.24 11.64 21.37
C GLN A 119 7.81 12.43 20.14
N LEU A 120 6.61 13.02 20.15
CA LEU A 120 6.10 13.84 19.06
C LEU A 120 6.98 15.08 18.81
N LYS A 121 7.51 15.72 19.86
CA LYS A 121 8.50 16.80 19.73
C LYS A 121 9.73 16.33 18.95
N LYS A 122 10.34 15.23 19.38
CA LYS A 122 11.54 14.64 18.74
C LYS A 122 11.29 14.25 17.29
N ASP A 123 10.17 13.58 17.01
CA ASP A 123 9.80 13.17 15.67
C ASP A 123 9.56 14.38 14.75
N THR A 124 9.03 15.46 15.31
CA THR A 124 8.79 16.71 14.57
C THR A 124 10.10 17.44 14.28
N VAL A 125 11.03 17.52 15.22
CA VAL A 125 12.39 18.06 14.99
C VAL A 125 13.12 17.24 13.94
N ALA A 126 13.13 15.90 14.06
CA ALA A 126 13.77 15.03 13.08
C ALA A 126 13.16 15.18 11.67
N LEU A 127 11.85 15.42 11.58
CA LEU A 127 11.19 15.72 10.31
C LEU A 127 11.64 17.08 9.74
N ILE A 128 11.76 18.11 10.57
CA ILE A 128 12.27 19.42 10.15
C ILE A 128 13.70 19.27 9.61
N GLU A 129 14.58 18.61 10.35
CA GLU A 129 15.95 18.34 9.93
C GLU A 129 16.00 17.55 8.61
N THR A 130 15.11 16.56 8.45
CA THR A 130 14.98 15.83 7.19
C THR A 130 14.62 16.77 6.04
N ILE A 131 13.64 17.66 6.25
CA ILE A 131 13.21 18.64 5.24
C ILE A 131 14.35 19.61 4.89
N GLU A 132 15.05 20.15 5.88
CA GLU A 132 16.16 21.09 5.68
C GLU A 132 17.35 20.48 4.95
N ASN A 133 17.61 19.19 5.16
CA ASN A 133 18.69 18.45 4.49
C ASN A 133 18.25 17.81 3.15
N THR A 134 17.00 18.00 2.71
CA THR A 134 16.49 17.39 1.48
C THR A 134 16.74 18.29 0.26
N ASP A 135 17.69 17.89 -0.59
CA ASP A 135 17.93 18.53 -1.89
C ASP A 135 17.11 17.91 -3.03
N GLN A 136 16.56 16.71 -2.82
CA GLN A 136 15.86 15.96 -3.85
C GLN A 136 14.44 15.62 -3.42
N PHE A 137 13.48 16.07 -4.23
CA PHE A 137 12.05 15.83 -4.01
C PHE A 137 11.51 14.86 -5.07
N PRO A 138 11.68 13.53 -4.90
CA PRO A 138 11.12 12.56 -5.83
C PRO A 138 9.60 12.62 -5.79
N CYS A 139 8.97 12.59 -6.95
CA CYS A 139 7.51 12.52 -7.01
C CYS A 139 7.03 11.19 -6.43
N GLN A 140 6.02 11.23 -5.57
CA GLN A 140 5.35 10.05 -5.00
C GLN A 140 3.91 10.01 -5.51
N PRO A 141 3.64 9.37 -6.68
CA PRO A 141 2.29 9.31 -7.22
C PRO A 141 1.31 8.64 -6.26
N SER A 142 0.16 9.26 -6.05
CA SER A 142 -0.92 8.75 -5.21
C SER A 142 -2.28 9.21 -5.72
N ALA A 143 -3.37 8.78 -5.07
CA ALA A 143 -4.71 9.27 -5.39
C ALA A 143 -4.85 10.80 -5.23
N LEU A 144 -3.97 11.44 -4.45
CA LEU A 144 -3.94 12.89 -4.28
C LEU A 144 -3.43 13.62 -5.52
N CYS A 145 -2.75 12.94 -6.45
CA CYS A 145 -2.33 13.57 -7.70
C CYS A 145 -3.53 14.18 -8.44
N ASP A 146 -4.73 13.59 -8.37
CA ASP A 146 -5.94 14.10 -9.01
C ASP A 146 -6.40 15.48 -8.54
N TRP A 147 -5.96 15.88 -7.36
CA TRP A 147 -6.27 17.16 -6.73
C TRP A 147 -5.05 18.09 -6.65
N CYS A 148 -3.90 17.67 -7.21
CA CYS A 148 -2.65 18.42 -7.10
C CYS A 148 -2.59 19.55 -8.14
N GLU A 149 -2.60 20.79 -7.66
CA GLU A 149 -2.49 22.00 -8.50
C GLU A 149 -1.14 22.11 -9.21
N PHE A 150 -0.09 21.49 -8.66
CA PHE A 150 1.26 21.47 -9.24
C PHE A 150 1.45 20.39 -10.32
N LYS A 151 0.40 19.67 -10.72
CA LYS A 151 0.45 18.68 -11.83
C LYS A 151 1.14 19.19 -13.11
N PRO A 152 0.93 20.44 -13.57
CA PRO A 152 1.62 20.97 -14.76
C PRO A 152 3.15 21.02 -14.62
N LEU A 153 3.66 21.20 -13.40
CA LEU A 153 5.09 21.27 -13.09
C LEU A 153 5.68 19.93 -12.64
N CYS A 154 4.82 18.98 -12.28
CA CYS A 154 5.21 17.69 -11.74
C CYS A 154 5.94 16.83 -12.79
N LYS A 155 7.10 16.27 -12.46
CA LYS A 155 7.90 15.41 -13.36
C LYS A 155 7.12 14.21 -13.91
N GLN A 156 6.06 13.78 -13.22
CA GLN A 156 5.20 12.66 -13.64
C GLN A 156 4.14 13.07 -14.69
N TRP A 157 3.72 14.33 -14.70
CA TRP A 157 2.57 14.79 -15.47
C TRP A 157 2.87 15.96 -16.41
N ALA A 158 4.01 16.63 -16.26
CA ALA A 158 4.36 17.84 -17.01
C ALA A 158 4.32 17.65 -18.53
N HIS A 159 4.77 16.50 -19.05
CA HIS A 159 4.68 16.21 -20.48
C HIS A 159 3.22 16.12 -20.96
N LEU A 160 2.32 15.51 -20.19
CA LEU A 160 0.89 15.45 -20.53
C LEU A 160 0.28 16.86 -20.62
N TYR A 161 0.61 17.74 -19.68
CA TYR A 161 0.11 19.12 -19.69
C TYR A 161 0.69 19.93 -20.85
N LYS A 162 1.98 19.77 -21.16
CA LYS A 162 2.61 20.33 -22.36
C LYS A 162 1.93 19.88 -23.65
N LEU A 163 1.42 18.64 -23.72
CA LEU A 163 0.68 18.16 -24.88
C LEU A 163 -0.73 18.77 -24.96
N LYS A 164 -1.40 18.99 -23.84
CA LYS A 164 -2.75 19.60 -23.79
C LYS A 164 -2.76 21.05 -24.29
N GLU A 165 -1.64 21.75 -24.17
CA GLU A 165 -1.49 23.12 -24.68
C GLU A 165 -1.29 23.19 -26.20
N LYS A 166 -0.95 22.07 -26.86
CA LYS A 166 -0.74 22.05 -28.31
C LYS A 166 -2.07 22.04 -29.06
N PRO A 167 -2.14 22.66 -30.25
CA PRO A 167 -3.29 22.57 -31.12
C PRO A 167 -3.69 21.13 -31.44
N GLU A 168 -4.97 20.93 -31.70
CA GLU A 168 -5.53 19.65 -32.13
C GLU A 168 -4.80 19.18 -33.41
N ASN A 169 -4.37 17.91 -33.43
CA ASN A 169 -3.53 17.26 -34.46
C ASN A 169 -2.01 17.55 -34.43
N GLU A 170 -1.52 18.54 -33.67
CA GLU A 170 -0.07 18.78 -33.57
C GLU A 170 0.63 17.92 -32.51
N TYR A 171 -0.09 17.47 -31.49
CA TYR A 171 0.48 16.66 -30.41
C TYR A 171 1.08 15.33 -30.92
N LEU A 172 0.52 14.76 -31.99
CA LEU A 172 1.04 13.54 -32.65
C LEU A 172 2.45 13.73 -33.22
N ASN A 173 2.87 14.98 -33.45
CA ASN A 173 4.21 15.28 -33.91
C ASN A 173 5.27 15.32 -32.81
N ASP A 174 4.86 15.30 -31.54
CA ASP A 174 5.76 15.30 -30.39
C ASP A 174 6.68 14.07 -30.40
N SER A 175 7.98 14.30 -30.16
CA SER A 175 8.99 13.24 -30.16
C SER A 175 8.71 12.18 -29.10
N GLY A 176 8.23 12.59 -27.92
CA GLY A 176 7.84 11.68 -26.85
C GLY A 176 6.66 10.80 -27.25
N VAL A 177 5.61 11.39 -27.83
CA VAL A 177 4.43 10.66 -28.32
C VAL A 177 4.82 9.63 -29.39
N LYS A 178 5.65 10.01 -30.37
CA LYS A 178 6.15 9.09 -31.41
C LYS A 178 6.94 7.92 -30.82
N LEU A 179 7.82 8.18 -29.84
CA LEU A 179 8.60 7.14 -29.17
C LEU A 179 7.71 6.16 -28.39
N VAL A 180 6.73 6.66 -27.64
CA VAL A 180 5.78 5.83 -26.88
C VAL A 180 4.94 4.96 -27.81
N ASN A 181 4.41 5.53 -28.90
CA ASN A 181 3.63 4.78 -29.89
C ASN A 181 4.48 3.67 -30.52
N ARG A 182 5.70 3.98 -30.95
CA ARG A 182 6.61 2.99 -31.52
C ARG A 182 6.97 1.89 -30.50
N TYR A 183 7.21 2.26 -29.25
CA TYR A 183 7.48 1.30 -28.18
C TYR A 183 6.29 0.35 -27.97
N ALA A 184 5.07 0.88 -27.93
CA ALA A 184 3.84 0.10 -27.79
C ALA A 184 3.65 -0.89 -28.95
N GLU A 185 3.85 -0.45 -30.20
CA GLU A 185 3.82 -1.31 -31.38
C GLU A 185 4.81 -2.46 -31.30
N LEU A 186 6.08 -2.14 -30.99
CA LEU A 186 7.15 -3.14 -30.90
C LEU A 186 6.87 -4.14 -29.77
N LYS A 187 6.35 -3.68 -28.63
CA LYS A 187 5.96 -4.56 -27.53
C LYS A 187 4.83 -5.51 -27.91
N LYS A 188 3.82 -5.02 -28.64
CA LYS A 188 2.72 -5.84 -29.17
C LYS A 188 3.24 -6.89 -30.14
N LYS A 189 4.08 -6.50 -31.11
CA LYS A 189 4.70 -7.43 -32.08
C LYS A 189 5.54 -8.50 -31.38
N LYS A 190 6.37 -8.10 -30.40
CA LYS A 190 7.17 -9.04 -29.61
C LYS A 190 6.29 -10.06 -28.90
N ASN A 191 5.20 -9.62 -28.27
CA ASN A 191 4.29 -10.53 -27.58
C ASN A 191 3.60 -11.50 -28.55
N GLN A 192 3.21 -11.04 -29.74
CA GLN A 192 2.61 -11.87 -30.78
C GLN A 192 3.58 -12.94 -31.27
N ILE A 193 4.80 -12.55 -31.65
CA ILE A 193 5.85 -13.48 -32.10
C ILE A 193 6.17 -14.51 -31.01
N ASN A 194 6.29 -14.06 -29.75
CA ASN A 194 6.53 -14.97 -28.63
C ASN A 194 5.40 -15.98 -28.48
N HIS A 195 4.14 -15.56 -28.63
CA HIS A 195 3.00 -16.46 -28.55
C HIS A 195 3.00 -17.49 -29.69
N GLU A 196 3.26 -17.05 -30.92
CA GLU A 196 3.38 -17.92 -32.09
C GLU A 196 4.50 -18.96 -31.90
N LEU A 197 5.69 -18.51 -31.49
CA LEU A 197 6.84 -19.38 -31.23
C LEU A 197 6.56 -20.37 -30.09
N SER A 198 5.89 -19.92 -29.01
CA SER A 198 5.49 -20.81 -27.92
C SER A 198 4.51 -21.89 -28.39
N SER A 199 3.52 -21.54 -29.23
CA SER A 199 2.58 -22.51 -29.78
C SER A 199 3.24 -23.51 -30.72
N GLU A 200 4.21 -23.08 -31.53
CA GLU A 200 4.98 -23.97 -32.40
C GLU A 200 5.86 -24.91 -31.58
N LEU A 201 6.53 -24.40 -30.54
CA LEU A 201 7.31 -25.22 -29.61
C LEU A 201 6.45 -26.28 -28.91
N GLU A 202 5.26 -25.93 -28.43
CA GLU A 202 4.33 -26.89 -27.81
C GLU A 202 3.97 -28.03 -28.78
N GLN A 203 3.70 -27.72 -30.05
CA GLN A 203 3.41 -28.75 -31.08
C GLN A 203 4.61 -29.68 -31.31
N VAL A 204 5.83 -29.13 -31.35
CA VAL A 204 7.06 -29.92 -31.50
C VAL A 204 7.32 -30.78 -30.26
N GLU A 205 7.08 -30.24 -29.08
CA GLU A 205 7.18 -30.96 -27.80
C GLU A 205 6.17 -32.12 -27.72
N GLU A 206 4.92 -31.91 -28.13
CA GLU A 206 3.91 -32.96 -28.24
C GLU A 206 4.34 -34.07 -29.23
N ALA A 207 4.85 -33.67 -30.40
CA ALA A 207 5.36 -34.62 -31.38
C ALA A 207 6.57 -35.43 -30.87
N LEU A 208 7.51 -34.77 -30.19
CA LEU A 208 8.67 -35.42 -29.56
C LEU A 208 8.25 -36.38 -28.45
N ALA A 209 7.27 -35.99 -27.63
CA ALA A 209 6.71 -36.85 -26.59
C ALA A 209 6.06 -38.11 -27.17
N HIS A 210 5.28 -37.96 -28.24
CA HIS A 210 4.64 -39.09 -28.92
C HIS A 210 5.66 -40.02 -29.59
N PHE A 211 6.67 -39.46 -30.26
CA PHE A 211 7.77 -40.22 -30.85
C PHE A 211 8.51 -41.03 -29.78
N ALA A 212 8.89 -40.39 -28.67
CA ALA A 212 9.60 -41.04 -27.57
C ALA A 212 8.82 -42.19 -26.92
N GLU A 213 7.49 -42.04 -26.75
CA GLU A 213 6.61 -43.11 -26.28
C GLU A 213 6.56 -44.28 -27.26
N THR A 214 6.43 -43.98 -28.56
CA THR A 214 6.31 -45.00 -29.62
C THR A 214 7.58 -45.82 -29.77
N GLU A 215 8.74 -45.16 -29.71
CA GLU A 215 10.05 -45.81 -29.84
C GLU A 215 10.60 -46.33 -28.49
N GLY A 216 9.94 -46.01 -27.37
CA GLY A 216 10.36 -46.43 -26.03
C GLY A 216 11.69 -45.82 -25.57
N VAL A 217 11.96 -44.55 -25.90
CA VAL A 217 13.23 -43.86 -25.62
C VAL A 217 13.06 -42.61 -24.74
N ASP A 218 13.98 -42.39 -23.79
CA ASP A 218 13.99 -41.18 -22.94
C ASP A 218 14.74 -39.98 -23.58
N VAL A 219 15.48 -40.23 -24.67
CA VAL A 219 16.32 -39.24 -25.33
C VAL A 219 16.19 -39.37 -26.84
N VAL A 220 15.74 -38.30 -27.49
CA VAL A 220 15.65 -38.20 -28.96
C VAL A 220 16.87 -37.44 -29.48
N PHE A 221 17.55 -38.00 -30.47
CA PHE A 221 18.76 -37.42 -31.06
C PHE A 221 18.44 -36.76 -32.42
N GLY A 222 18.95 -35.56 -32.62
CA GLY A 222 19.03 -34.90 -33.92
C GLY A 222 20.45 -34.99 -34.49
N SER A 223 20.77 -34.12 -35.46
CA SER A 223 22.09 -34.10 -36.13
C SER A 223 23.26 -33.78 -35.20
N ASP A 224 23.10 -32.78 -34.36
CA ASP A 224 24.13 -32.25 -33.44
C ASP A 224 23.57 -31.98 -32.03
N LYS A 225 22.25 -32.10 -31.87
CA LYS A 225 21.51 -31.89 -30.62
C LYS A 225 20.80 -33.16 -30.17
N ARG A 226 20.39 -33.16 -28.91
CA ARG A 226 19.49 -34.17 -28.33
C ARG A 226 18.48 -33.49 -27.42
N VAL A 227 17.29 -34.08 -27.32
CA VAL A 227 16.27 -33.69 -26.35
C VAL A 227 16.07 -34.86 -25.41
N ARG A 228 16.34 -34.66 -24.12
CA ARG A 228 15.95 -35.60 -23.08
C ARG A 228 14.55 -35.24 -22.60
N ILE A 229 13.67 -36.22 -22.58
CA ILE A 229 12.30 -36.07 -22.09
C ILE A 229 12.28 -36.71 -20.70
N LYS A 230 11.80 -35.97 -19.71
CA LYS A 230 11.54 -36.54 -18.38
C LYS A 230 10.09 -36.35 -18.03
N GLU A 231 9.45 -37.44 -17.65
CA GLU A 231 8.16 -37.40 -17.01
C GLU A 231 8.35 -36.98 -15.56
N HIS A 232 7.57 -35.99 -15.17
CA HIS A 232 7.48 -35.54 -13.80
C HIS A 232 6.01 -35.54 -13.42
N ASP A 233 5.72 -36.30 -12.37
CA ASP A 233 4.50 -36.18 -11.62
C ASP A 233 4.45 -34.79 -10.99
N ARG A 234 3.46 -34.01 -11.41
CA ARG A 234 3.22 -32.68 -10.89
C ARG A 234 1.84 -32.60 -10.28
N PHE A 235 1.79 -32.11 -9.04
CA PHE A 235 0.53 -31.77 -8.40
C PHE A 235 -0.04 -30.47 -8.98
N SER A 236 -1.23 -30.54 -9.55
CA SER A 236 -2.02 -29.39 -9.99
C SER A 236 -2.95 -28.96 -8.86
N PHE A 237 -2.87 -27.68 -8.50
CA PHE A 237 -3.61 -27.08 -7.37
C PHE A 237 -4.73 -26.14 -7.85
N PRO A 238 -5.70 -25.82 -6.98
CA PRO A 238 -6.82 -24.94 -7.33
C PRO A 238 -6.33 -23.53 -7.70
N SER A 239 -7.05 -22.87 -8.61
CA SER A 239 -6.69 -21.53 -9.11
C SER A 239 -6.76 -20.46 -8.03
N LYS A 240 -6.00 -19.36 -8.20
CA LYS A 240 -5.83 -18.27 -7.22
C LYS A 240 -7.15 -17.67 -6.71
N ARG A 241 -8.24 -17.74 -7.49
CA ARG A 241 -9.56 -17.15 -7.16
C ARG A 241 -10.57 -18.16 -6.61
N SER A 242 -10.21 -19.43 -6.48
CA SER A 242 -11.13 -20.48 -6.05
C SER A 242 -11.30 -20.52 -4.53
N LYS A 243 -12.50 -20.88 -4.04
CA LYS A 243 -12.76 -21.11 -2.60
C LYS A 243 -11.86 -22.21 -2.02
N LYS A 244 -11.61 -23.27 -2.80
CA LYS A 244 -10.70 -24.36 -2.45
C LYS A 244 -9.25 -23.91 -2.25
N ARG A 245 -8.79 -22.89 -2.99
CA ARG A 245 -7.44 -22.32 -2.80
C ARG A 245 -7.30 -21.61 -1.46
N LYS A 246 -8.34 -20.93 -0.99
CA LYS A 246 -8.35 -20.30 0.34
C LYS A 246 -8.27 -21.35 1.45
N GLN A 247 -9.05 -22.42 1.34
CA GLN A 247 -8.99 -23.54 2.29
C GLN A 247 -7.59 -24.17 2.34
N LEU A 248 -6.93 -24.37 1.19
CA LEU A 248 -5.55 -24.84 1.13
C LEU A 248 -4.56 -23.88 1.83
N VAL A 249 -4.71 -22.56 1.62
CA VAL A 249 -3.92 -21.54 2.32
C VAL A 249 -4.07 -21.67 3.83
N ASP A 250 -5.31 -21.81 4.31
CA ASP A 250 -5.64 -21.85 5.73
C ASP A 250 -5.07 -23.11 6.41
N VAL A 251 -5.12 -24.26 5.73
CA VAL A 251 -4.49 -25.50 6.21
C VAL A 251 -2.97 -25.33 6.34
N ILE A 252 -2.30 -24.79 5.32
CA ILE A 252 -0.85 -24.58 5.34
C ILE A 252 -0.44 -23.58 6.44
N LYS A 253 -1.24 -22.53 6.68
CA LYS A 253 -1.01 -21.56 7.75
C LYS A 253 -1.22 -22.14 9.14
N THR A 254 -2.27 -22.94 9.33
CA THR A 254 -2.59 -23.58 10.61
C THR A 254 -1.47 -24.52 11.06
N GLU A 255 -0.80 -25.14 10.09
CA GLU A 255 0.29 -26.09 10.32
C GLU A 255 1.67 -25.40 10.35
N GLY A 256 1.72 -24.05 10.30
CA GLY A 256 2.94 -23.26 10.45
C GLY A 256 3.91 -23.31 9.27
N LYS A 257 3.47 -23.81 8.11
CA LYS A 257 4.32 -24.06 6.92
C LYS A 257 4.21 -23.01 5.82
N TRP A 258 3.62 -21.86 6.15
CA TRP A 258 3.33 -20.80 5.18
C TRP A 258 4.58 -20.17 4.55
N ASP A 259 5.64 -20.01 5.35
CA ASP A 259 6.87 -19.36 4.90
C ASP A 259 7.69 -20.26 3.96
N GLU A 260 7.55 -21.58 4.08
CA GLU A 260 8.21 -22.57 3.22
C GLU A 260 7.62 -22.60 1.81
N VAL A 261 6.36 -22.17 1.62
CA VAL A 261 5.69 -22.17 0.31
C VAL A 261 5.71 -20.81 -0.39
N ASN A 262 6.48 -19.84 0.10
CA ASN A 262 6.69 -18.50 -0.47
C ASN A 262 5.44 -17.92 -1.19
N GLN A 263 4.42 -17.55 -0.42
CA GLN A 263 3.12 -17.07 -0.93
C GLN A 263 2.35 -18.08 -1.81
N LEU A 264 2.47 -19.37 -1.49
CA LEU A 264 1.81 -20.47 -2.20
C LEU A 264 2.26 -20.56 -3.66
N ASP A 265 3.56 -20.45 -3.91
CA ASP A 265 4.13 -20.87 -5.19
C ASP A 265 3.84 -22.36 -5.40
N THR A 266 3.03 -22.66 -6.42
CA THR A 266 2.64 -24.03 -6.76
C THR A 266 3.81 -24.87 -7.29
N SER A 267 4.93 -24.23 -7.63
CA SER A 267 6.20 -24.88 -7.92
C SER A 267 6.90 -25.31 -6.64
N ALA A 268 7.08 -24.40 -5.67
CA ALA A 268 7.67 -24.71 -4.36
C ALA A 268 6.88 -25.79 -3.61
N LEU A 269 5.55 -25.66 -3.56
CA LEU A 269 4.68 -26.68 -2.95
C LEU A 269 4.73 -28.02 -3.69
N ASN A 270 4.96 -28.03 -5.00
CA ASN A 270 5.18 -29.29 -5.73
C ASN A 270 6.43 -30.00 -5.26
N THR A 271 7.54 -29.27 -5.21
CA THR A 271 8.85 -29.78 -4.79
C THR A 271 8.76 -30.41 -3.42
N ILE A 272 8.20 -29.70 -2.44
CA ILE A 272 8.01 -30.17 -1.06
C ILE A 272 7.18 -31.47 -0.99
N LEU A 273 6.07 -31.55 -1.75
CA LEU A 273 5.20 -32.73 -1.74
C LEU A 273 5.82 -33.94 -2.45
N VAL A 274 6.60 -33.71 -3.51
CA VAL A 274 7.32 -34.74 -4.29
C VAL A 274 8.53 -35.25 -3.53
N GLU A 275 9.29 -34.37 -2.88
CA GLU A 275 10.49 -34.70 -2.09
C GLU A 275 10.16 -35.21 -0.67
N LYS A 276 8.86 -35.21 -0.31
CA LYS A 276 8.32 -35.71 0.96
C LYS A 276 8.89 -35.02 2.21
N GLU A 277 9.16 -33.72 2.11
CA GLU A 277 9.78 -32.96 3.21
C GLU A 277 8.81 -32.70 4.38
N TRP A 278 7.49 -32.76 4.14
CA TRP A 278 6.46 -32.61 5.17
C TRP A 278 5.98 -33.95 5.71
N ASP A 279 5.44 -33.92 6.93
CA ASP A 279 4.90 -35.11 7.58
C ASP A 279 3.74 -35.73 6.77
N GLU A 280 3.52 -37.03 6.97
CA GLU A 280 2.57 -37.80 6.19
C GLU A 280 1.11 -37.39 6.40
N GLN A 281 0.77 -36.87 7.59
CA GLN A 281 -0.58 -36.39 7.90
C GLN A 281 -0.88 -35.07 7.18
N LEU A 282 0.05 -34.14 7.18
CA LEU A 282 -0.05 -32.86 6.48
C LEU A 282 -0.08 -33.06 4.97
N ARG A 283 0.78 -33.95 4.45
CA ARG A 283 0.78 -34.32 3.02
C ARG A 283 -0.58 -34.89 2.62
N SER A 284 -1.17 -35.78 3.41
CA SER A 284 -2.51 -36.34 3.14
C SER A 284 -3.59 -35.25 3.07
N LYS A 285 -3.62 -34.31 4.02
CA LYS A 285 -4.57 -33.18 4.03
C LYS A 285 -4.44 -32.29 2.79
N ILE A 286 -3.23 -32.06 2.30
CA ILE A 286 -2.97 -31.22 1.13
C ILE A 286 -3.33 -31.95 -0.17
N MET A 287 -3.14 -33.26 -0.22
CA MET A 287 -3.45 -34.10 -1.37
C MET A 287 -4.95 -34.10 -1.72
N GLU A 288 -5.84 -33.81 -0.77
CA GLU A 288 -7.28 -33.61 -1.02
C GLU A 288 -7.56 -32.41 -1.96
N TYR A 289 -6.61 -31.47 -2.04
CA TYR A 289 -6.70 -30.28 -2.89
C TYR A 289 -5.83 -30.40 -4.15
N ALA A 290 -5.03 -31.46 -4.27
CA ALA A 290 -4.10 -31.66 -5.37
C ALA A 290 -4.61 -32.71 -6.36
N THR A 291 -4.38 -32.47 -7.64
CA THR A 291 -4.59 -33.46 -8.70
C THR A 291 -3.24 -33.82 -9.30
N LEU A 292 -2.86 -35.09 -9.23
CA LEU A 292 -1.64 -35.54 -9.88
C LEU A 292 -1.82 -35.46 -11.40
N LYS A 293 -0.90 -34.80 -12.07
CA LYS A 293 -0.81 -34.74 -13.54
C LYS A 293 0.59 -35.13 -13.94
N SER A 294 0.71 -36.06 -14.89
CA SER A 294 2.00 -36.27 -15.56
C SER A 294 2.27 -35.05 -16.46
N SER A 295 3.46 -34.48 -16.33
CA SER A 295 3.94 -33.42 -17.21
C SER A 295 5.30 -33.81 -17.75
N LYS A 296 5.52 -33.57 -19.04
CA LYS A 296 6.80 -33.84 -19.69
C LYS A 296 7.63 -32.56 -19.69
N ARG A 297 8.91 -32.68 -19.35
CA ARG A 297 9.90 -31.61 -19.53
C ARG A 297 10.92 -32.01 -20.58
N PHE A 298 11.24 -31.06 -21.45
CA PHE A 298 12.15 -31.23 -22.57
C PHE A 298 13.46 -30.51 -22.25
N TYR A 299 14.56 -31.26 -22.22
CA TYR A 299 15.88 -30.73 -21.94
C TYR A 299 16.74 -30.81 -23.20
N LEU A 300 16.93 -29.68 -23.86
CA LEU A 300 17.79 -29.56 -25.03
C LEU A 300 19.27 -29.59 -24.61
N GLY A 301 20.07 -30.43 -25.28
CA GLY A 301 21.51 -30.49 -25.08
C GLY A 301 22.26 -30.78 -26.38
N SER A 302 23.57 -30.56 -26.37
CA SER A 302 24.45 -30.93 -27.49
C SER A 302 24.87 -32.39 -27.39
N ILE A 303 25.14 -33.01 -28.55
CA ILE A 303 25.78 -34.33 -28.61
C ILE A 303 27.28 -34.13 -28.33
N LYS A 304 27.79 -34.76 -27.27
CA LYS A 304 29.24 -34.87 -27.06
C LYS A 304 29.73 -35.96 -28.01
N LYS A 305 30.61 -35.60 -28.95
CA LYS A 305 31.37 -36.58 -29.74
C LYS A 305 32.31 -37.36 -28.84
#